data_AF-A0A521CEF7-F1
#
_entry.id   AF-A0A521CEF7-F1
#
_cell.length_a   1.000
_cell.length_b   1.000
_cell.length_c   1.000
_cell.angle_alpha   90.00
_cell.angle_beta   90.00
_cell.angle_gamma   90.00
#
_symmetry.space_group_name_H-M   'P 1'
#
loop_
_entity.id
_entity.type
_entity.pdbx_description
1 polymer ?
#
loop_
_entity_poly.entity_id
_entity_poly.type
_entity_poly.pdbx_seq_one_letter_code
_entity_poly.pdbx_strand_id
1 'polypeptide(L)'
;MANSSRLSLSDLFLQELESAYNESSYMMHWYIDLQQNSVTFISEDYSEDEDLVDLIENDVDQERFIPIPRCNSREGYRQMERFIEALDDAHKQEVLYSAIDGKDSFHRFKDAVYRVGLSDQWHEFKNREDRADVLQWLHGEGLIEEADIEKGSQMYEKNLASRKRREANLQKMVKGATVICSGNSGHVEQVTPGKTYEVLDEQQQQLNIRIRDDRDRLIWIPKAHFELVTEA
;
A
#
# COMPACT_ATOMS: atom_id res chain seq x y z
N MET A 1 19.74 11.16 30.19
CA MET A 1 18.89 11.60 29.07
C MET A 1 19.35 10.78 27.88
N ALA A 2 18.72 9.62 27.68
CA ALA A 2 19.07 8.73 26.59
C ALA A 2 18.75 9.42 25.27
N ASN A 3 19.70 9.38 24.35
CA ASN A 3 19.53 9.86 22.98
C ASN A 3 18.60 8.85 22.30
N SER A 4 17.28 9.04 22.44
CA SER A 4 16.31 8.15 21.81
C SER A 4 16.49 8.28 20.30
N SER A 5 16.91 7.19 19.65
CA SER A 5 17.13 7.13 18.22
C SER A 5 15.79 7.38 17.53
N ARG A 6 15.63 8.55 16.92
CA ARG A 6 14.38 8.95 16.27
C ARG A 6 14.12 8.09 15.04
N LEU A 7 12.90 7.56 14.95
CA LEU A 7 12.44 6.77 13.80
C LEU A 7 12.52 7.57 12.51
N SER A 8 13.03 6.93 11.46
CA SER A 8 13.03 7.43 10.09
C SER A 8 11.80 6.89 9.35
N LEU A 9 10.87 7.79 9.02
CA LEU A 9 9.69 7.43 8.25
C LEU A 9 10.01 7.22 6.77
N SER A 10 9.62 6.05 6.26
CA SER A 10 9.53 5.76 4.83
C SER A 10 8.17 5.16 4.53
N ASP A 11 7.72 5.24 3.27
CA ASP A 11 6.42 4.67 2.91
C ASP A 11 6.39 3.13 3.05
N LEU A 12 7.52 2.47 2.82
CA LEU A 12 7.63 1.02 3.02
C LEU A 12 7.50 0.66 4.50
N PHE A 13 8.24 1.35 5.36
CA PHE A 13 8.16 1.16 6.81
C PHE A 13 6.73 1.39 7.33
N LEU A 14 6.07 2.46 6.88
CA LEU A 14 4.69 2.76 7.27
C LEU A 14 3.71 1.69 6.77
N GLN A 15 3.88 1.14 5.56
CA GLN A 15 3.06 0.04 5.04
C GLN A 15 3.23 -1.25 5.86
N GLU A 16 4.46 -1.58 6.24
CA GLU A 16 4.74 -2.72 7.12
C GLU A 16 4.09 -2.53 8.49
N LEU A 17 4.20 -1.31 9.04
CA LEU A 17 3.61 -0.97 10.33
C LEU A 17 2.09 -0.97 10.30
N GLU A 18 1.45 -0.43 9.25
CA GLU A 18 0.00 -0.52 9.03
C GLU A 18 -0.46 -1.98 8.99
N SER A 19 0.30 -2.84 8.31
CA SER A 19 -0.02 -4.27 8.21
C SER A 19 0.05 -4.95 9.58
N ALA A 20 1.11 -4.68 10.35
CA ALA A 20 1.28 -5.19 11.70
C ALA A 20 0.22 -4.66 12.67
N TYR A 21 -0.11 -3.37 12.59
CA TYR A 21 -1.11 -2.71 13.43
C TYR A 21 -2.52 -3.28 13.18
N ASN A 22 -2.81 -3.67 11.94
CA ASN A 22 -4.07 -4.31 11.55
C ASN A 22 -4.09 -5.83 11.76
N GLU A 23 -2.99 -6.45 12.17
CA GLU A 23 -2.96 -7.88 12.46
C GLU A 23 -3.77 -8.19 13.73
N SER A 24 -4.61 -9.22 13.62
CA SER A 24 -5.55 -9.63 14.67
C SER A 24 -5.24 -11.02 15.23
N SER A 25 -4.28 -11.73 14.64
CA SER A 25 -3.78 -13.01 15.13
C SER A 25 -3.28 -12.89 16.57
N TYR A 26 -3.81 -13.76 17.44
CA TYR A 26 -3.35 -13.87 18.82
C TYR A 26 -1.98 -14.55 18.94
N MET A 27 -1.55 -15.26 17.89
CA MET A 27 -0.29 -16.01 17.88
C MET A 27 0.91 -15.16 17.48
N MET A 28 0.69 -13.97 16.89
CA MET A 28 1.75 -13.09 16.41
C MET A 28 1.85 -11.84 17.28
N HIS A 29 3.03 -11.58 17.82
CA HIS A 29 3.34 -10.37 18.58
C HIS A 29 4.30 -9.52 17.75
N TRP A 30 3.86 -8.31 17.40
CA TRP A 30 4.59 -7.40 16.51
C TRP A 30 5.30 -6.31 17.29
N TYR A 31 6.48 -5.92 16.81
CA TYR A 31 7.34 -4.93 17.43
C TYR A 31 7.97 -4.01 16.38
N ILE A 32 8.23 -2.76 16.76
CA ILE A 32 9.18 -1.91 16.05
C ILE A 32 10.56 -2.15 16.65
N ASP A 33 11.54 -2.50 15.81
CA ASP A 33 12.96 -2.47 16.19
C ASP A 33 13.54 -1.08 15.87
N LEU A 34 13.70 -0.25 16.90
CA LEU A 34 14.23 1.11 16.77
C LEU A 34 15.69 1.14 16.31
N GLN A 35 16.45 0.08 16.55
CA GLN A 35 17.85 0.00 16.11
C GLN A 35 17.94 -0.25 14.60
N GLN A 36 17.05 -1.07 14.07
CA GLN A 36 17.03 -1.44 12.65
C GLN A 36 16.09 -0.56 11.81
N ASN A 37 15.24 0.24 12.45
CA ASN A 37 14.19 1.03 11.80
C ASN A 37 13.26 0.13 10.95
N SER A 38 12.82 -0.97 11.54
CA SER A 38 12.04 -2.02 10.89
C SER A 38 10.89 -2.50 11.77
N VAL A 39 9.95 -3.21 11.16
CA VAL A 39 8.88 -3.93 11.86
C VAL A 39 9.23 -5.40 11.88
N THR A 40 9.14 -6.03 13.05
CA THR A 40 9.42 -7.45 13.26
C THR A 40 8.30 -8.11 14.06
N PHE A 41 8.30 -9.45 14.13
CA PHE A 41 7.35 -10.19 14.94
C PHE A 41 7.96 -11.48 15.48
N ILE A 42 7.39 -11.95 16.59
CA ILE A 42 7.57 -13.31 17.11
C ILE A 42 6.23 -14.05 17.01
N SER A 43 6.29 -15.37 16.84
CA SER A 43 5.11 -16.21 16.66
C SER A 43 5.21 -17.48 17.48
N GLU A 44 4.16 -17.82 18.22
CA GLU A 44 4.11 -18.99 19.12
C GLU A 44 4.20 -20.35 18.37
N ASP A 45 3.82 -20.40 17.09
CA ASP A 45 3.73 -21.64 16.29
C ASP A 45 4.98 -21.99 15.43
N TYR A 46 5.94 -21.08 15.29
CA TYR A 46 7.15 -21.31 14.48
C TYR A 46 8.36 -21.55 15.39
N SER A 47 9.42 -22.19 14.88
CA SER A 47 10.70 -22.18 15.59
C SER A 47 11.10 -20.73 15.76
N GLU A 48 10.90 -20.21 16.96
CA GLU A 48 11.22 -18.84 17.29
C GLU A 48 12.68 -18.59 16.92
N ASP A 49 12.97 -17.41 16.38
CA ASP A 49 14.34 -16.94 16.34
C ASP A 49 14.74 -16.72 17.80
N GLU A 50 15.29 -17.76 18.44
CA GLU A 50 15.60 -17.80 19.87
C GLU A 50 16.45 -16.57 20.26
N ASP A 51 17.34 -16.13 19.37
CA ASP A 51 18.15 -14.92 19.58
C ASP A 51 17.27 -13.65 19.62
N LEU A 52 16.26 -13.54 18.73
CA LEU A 52 15.32 -12.41 18.73
C LEU A 52 14.41 -12.42 19.94
N VAL A 53 13.91 -13.59 20.35
CA VAL A 53 13.08 -13.73 21.55
C VAL A 53 13.87 -13.31 22.79
N ASP A 54 15.07 -13.85 22.96
CA ASP A 54 15.97 -13.46 24.05
C ASP A 54 16.24 -11.95 24.02
N LEU A 55 16.47 -11.36 22.84
CA LEU A 55 16.68 -9.91 22.72
C LEU A 55 15.45 -9.09 23.15
N ILE A 56 14.24 -9.50 22.79
CA ILE A 56 13.00 -8.81 23.15
C ILE A 56 12.69 -8.99 24.66
N GLU A 57 12.83 -10.21 25.18
CA GLU A 57 12.56 -10.50 26.60
C GLU A 57 13.55 -9.79 27.53
N ASN A 58 14.80 -9.62 27.09
CA ASN A 58 15.81 -8.87 27.85
C ASN A 58 15.67 -7.34 27.71
N ASP A 59 14.87 -6.83 26.76
CA ASP A 59 14.59 -5.39 26.59
C ASP A 59 13.43 -4.93 27.49
N VAL A 60 13.59 -5.13 28.79
CA VAL A 60 12.55 -4.88 29.81
C VAL A 60 12.10 -3.42 29.85
N ASP A 61 13.01 -2.48 29.55
CA ASP A 61 12.75 -1.04 29.54
C ASP A 61 12.18 -0.55 28.19
N GLN A 62 11.99 -1.45 27.20
CA GLN A 62 11.49 -1.14 25.85
C GLN A 62 12.27 -0.03 25.16
N GLU A 63 13.60 -0.04 25.31
CA GLU A 63 14.47 0.98 24.69
C GLU A 63 14.71 0.69 23.20
N ARG A 64 14.56 -0.57 22.77
CA ARG A 64 14.77 -0.99 21.38
C ARG A 64 13.50 -1.50 20.72
N PHE A 65 12.74 -2.36 21.39
CA PHE A 65 11.58 -3.04 20.83
C PHE A 65 10.29 -2.46 21.39
N ILE A 66 9.58 -1.70 20.56
CA ILE A 66 8.30 -1.11 20.93
C ILE A 66 7.17 -2.05 20.50
N PRO A 67 6.35 -2.58 21.43
CA PRO A 67 5.25 -3.47 21.07
C PRO A 67 4.19 -2.72 20.27
N ILE A 68 3.80 -3.28 19.13
CA ILE A 68 2.73 -2.72 18.28
C ILE A 68 1.39 -3.21 18.83
N PRO A 69 0.42 -2.31 19.08
CA PRO A 69 -0.88 -2.71 19.59
C PRO A 69 -1.66 -3.50 18.53
N ARG A 70 -2.42 -4.50 18.98
CA ARG A 70 -3.32 -5.27 18.12
C ARG A 70 -4.58 -4.47 17.83
N CYS A 71 -4.99 -4.43 16.56
CA CYS A 71 -6.30 -3.89 16.20
C CYS A 71 -7.41 -4.74 16.82
N ASN A 72 -8.34 -4.08 17.51
CA ASN A 72 -9.54 -4.75 18.02
C ASN A 72 -10.66 -4.71 16.99
N SER A 73 -11.49 -5.76 16.98
CA SER A 73 -12.61 -5.88 16.04
C SER A 73 -13.64 -4.75 16.13
N ARG A 74 -13.68 -3.99 17.24
CA ARG A 74 -14.57 -2.84 17.39
C ARG A 74 -14.11 -1.66 16.55
N GLU A 75 -12.81 -1.39 16.48
CA GLU A 75 -12.29 -0.30 15.65
C GLU A 75 -12.44 -0.64 14.16
N GLY A 76 -12.15 -1.89 13.78
CA GLY A 76 -12.43 -2.35 12.41
C GLY A 76 -13.92 -2.21 12.04
N TYR A 77 -14.84 -2.41 12.98
CA TYR A 77 -16.27 -2.18 12.74
C TYR A 77 -16.59 -0.70 12.51
N ARG A 78 -16.04 0.18 13.35
CA ARG A 78 -16.20 1.64 13.20
C ARG A 78 -15.63 2.15 11.90
N GLN A 79 -14.52 1.58 11.43
CA GLN A 79 -13.94 1.90 10.12
C GLN A 79 -14.93 1.61 8.99
N MET A 80 -15.66 0.49 9.06
CA MET A 80 -16.73 0.19 8.12
C MET A 80 -17.87 1.22 8.22
N GLU A 81 -18.30 1.59 9.43
CA GLU A 81 -19.34 2.61 9.64
C GLU A 81 -18.94 3.96 9.02
N ARG A 82 -17.74 4.47 9.33
CA ARG A 82 -17.22 5.73 8.81
C ARG A 82 -17.10 5.72 7.29
N PHE A 83 -16.67 4.60 6.70
CA PHE A 83 -16.66 4.47 5.24
C PHE A 83 -18.06 4.59 4.64
N ILE A 84 -19.04 3.91 5.22
CA ILE A 84 -20.42 3.97 4.74
C ILE A 84 -20.97 5.40 4.87
N GLU A 85 -20.74 6.06 6.01
CA GLU A 85 -21.14 7.45 6.24
C GLU A 85 -20.53 8.44 5.23
N ALA A 86 -19.30 8.17 4.77
CA ALA A 86 -18.59 9.00 3.81
C ALA A 86 -19.08 8.85 2.35
N LEU A 87 -19.97 7.90 2.04
CA LEU A 87 -20.50 7.72 0.68
C LEU A 87 -21.60 8.73 0.35
N ASP A 88 -21.55 9.30 -0.84
CA ASP A 88 -22.62 10.19 -1.34
C ASP A 88 -23.88 9.43 -1.83
N ASP A 89 -23.74 8.14 -2.13
CA ASP A 89 -24.80 7.32 -2.71
C ASP A 89 -25.62 6.62 -1.62
N ALA A 90 -26.80 7.18 -1.32
CA ALA A 90 -27.71 6.66 -0.30
C ALA A 90 -28.12 5.19 -0.51
N HIS A 91 -28.22 4.72 -1.77
CA HIS A 91 -28.55 3.32 -2.03
C HIS A 91 -27.39 2.40 -1.64
N LYS A 92 -26.15 2.79 -1.98
CA LYS A 92 -24.97 2.03 -1.55
C LYS A 92 -24.82 2.06 -0.04
N GLN A 93 -25.12 3.18 0.62
CA GLN A 93 -25.13 3.26 2.08
C GLN A 93 -26.09 2.24 2.69
N GLU A 94 -27.34 2.21 2.23
CA GLU A 94 -28.35 1.26 2.72
C GLU A 94 -27.91 -0.20 2.55
N VAL A 95 -27.38 -0.56 1.38
CA VAL A 95 -26.86 -1.91 1.09
C VAL A 95 -25.73 -2.28 2.05
N LEU A 96 -24.78 -1.37 2.29
CA LEU A 96 -23.63 -1.64 3.15
C LEU A 96 -24.00 -1.67 4.64
N TYR A 97 -24.88 -0.78 5.10
CA TYR A 97 -25.38 -0.84 6.49
C TYR A 97 -26.10 -2.16 6.77
N SER A 98 -26.92 -2.64 5.83
CA SER A 98 -27.55 -3.95 5.94
C SER A 98 -26.52 -5.09 5.96
N ALA A 99 -25.39 -4.93 5.27
CA ALA A 99 -24.32 -5.93 5.22
C ALA A 99 -23.55 -6.05 6.55
N ILE A 100 -23.36 -4.95 7.27
CA ILE A 100 -22.62 -4.94 8.55
C ILE A 100 -23.48 -5.30 9.77
N ASP A 101 -24.79 -5.47 9.60
CA ASP A 101 -25.68 -5.90 10.69
C ASP A 101 -25.56 -7.40 10.98
N GLY A 102 -25.31 -7.73 12.25
CA GLY A 102 -25.26 -9.11 12.74
C GLY A 102 -23.89 -9.80 12.63
N LYS A 103 -23.92 -11.13 12.63
CA LYS A 103 -22.71 -11.97 12.60
C LYS A 103 -21.99 -11.87 11.25
N ASP A 104 -20.68 -12.02 11.30
CA ASP A 104 -19.80 -12.05 10.12
C ASP A 104 -19.90 -10.77 9.25
N SER A 105 -20.04 -9.64 9.94
CA SER A 105 -20.18 -8.31 9.33
C SER A 105 -19.00 -7.97 8.41
N PHE A 106 -17.77 -8.32 8.79
CA PHE A 106 -16.57 -8.06 7.99
C PHE A 106 -16.56 -8.75 6.62
N HIS A 107 -16.92 -10.04 6.54
CA HIS A 107 -16.99 -10.73 5.25
C HIS A 107 -18.13 -10.18 4.40
N ARG A 108 -19.32 -10.05 4.98
CA ARG A 108 -20.50 -9.54 4.29
C ARG A 108 -20.31 -8.12 3.76
N PHE A 109 -19.63 -7.28 4.52
CA PHE A 109 -19.25 -5.94 4.10
C PHE A 109 -18.33 -5.99 2.87
N LYS A 110 -17.23 -6.75 2.92
CA LYS A 110 -16.30 -6.90 1.77
C LYS A 110 -17.02 -7.42 0.52
N ASP A 111 -17.89 -8.41 0.68
CA ASP A 111 -18.71 -8.95 -0.41
C ASP A 111 -19.68 -7.91 -0.98
N ALA A 112 -20.30 -7.11 -0.11
CA ALA A 112 -21.20 -6.04 -0.53
C ALA A 112 -20.43 -4.93 -1.27
N VAL A 113 -19.30 -4.46 -0.72
CA VAL A 113 -18.39 -3.49 -1.34
C VAL A 113 -17.98 -3.94 -2.75
N TYR A 114 -17.60 -5.22 -2.92
CA TYR A 114 -17.26 -5.79 -4.22
C TYR A 114 -18.45 -5.74 -5.19
N ARG A 115 -19.63 -6.20 -4.75
CA ARG A 115 -20.84 -6.23 -5.59
C ARG A 115 -21.30 -4.85 -6.06
N VAL A 116 -21.10 -3.81 -5.26
CA VAL A 116 -21.49 -2.42 -5.61
C VAL A 116 -20.36 -1.63 -6.27
N GLY A 117 -19.23 -2.28 -6.59
CA GLY A 117 -18.11 -1.66 -7.31
C GLY A 117 -17.35 -0.61 -6.49
N LEU A 118 -17.26 -0.78 -5.17
CA LEU A 118 -16.59 0.14 -4.25
C LEU A 118 -15.25 -0.38 -3.72
N SER A 119 -14.74 -1.51 -4.21
CA SER A 119 -13.50 -2.14 -3.69
C SER A 119 -12.31 -1.18 -3.63
N ASP A 120 -12.05 -0.43 -4.69
CA ASP A 120 -10.91 0.50 -4.71
C ASP A 120 -11.12 1.67 -3.74
N GLN A 121 -12.35 2.20 -3.66
CA GLN A 121 -12.68 3.29 -2.73
C GLN A 121 -12.55 2.85 -1.27
N TRP A 122 -12.99 1.62 -0.95
CA TRP A 122 -12.83 1.05 0.37
C TRP A 122 -11.35 0.87 0.73
N HIS A 123 -10.54 0.28 -0.15
CA HIS A 123 -9.12 0.09 0.13
C HIS A 123 -8.37 1.42 0.29
N GLU A 124 -8.67 2.42 -0.55
CA GLU A 124 -8.09 3.76 -0.39
C GLU A 124 -8.52 4.43 0.92
N PHE A 125 -9.79 4.34 1.29
CA PHE A 125 -10.29 4.89 2.54
C PHE A 125 -9.65 4.22 3.75
N LYS A 126 -9.69 2.88 3.81
CA LYS A 126 -9.10 2.09 4.88
C LYS A 126 -7.62 2.41 5.07
N ASN A 127 -6.84 2.37 3.99
CA ASN A 127 -5.40 2.58 4.06
C ASN A 127 -5.05 4.01 4.52
N ARG A 128 -5.87 5.03 4.19
CA ARG A 128 -5.70 6.39 4.74
C ARG A 128 -5.96 6.45 6.24
N GLU A 129 -7.04 5.82 6.70
CA GLU A 129 -7.33 5.76 8.13
C GLU A 129 -6.25 4.99 8.89
N ASP A 130 -5.82 3.84 8.38
CA ASP A 130 -4.73 3.05 8.98
C ASP A 130 -3.43 3.86 9.08
N ARG A 131 -3.06 4.59 8.01
CA ARG A 131 -1.91 5.50 8.00
C ARG A 131 -2.04 6.56 9.08
N ALA A 132 -3.21 7.18 9.21
CA ALA A 132 -3.46 8.22 10.20
C ALA A 132 -3.38 7.67 11.64
N ASP A 133 -3.99 6.52 11.89
CA ASP A 133 -4.00 5.86 13.19
C ASP A 133 -2.58 5.47 13.63
N VAL A 134 -1.80 4.87 12.74
CA VAL A 134 -0.40 4.49 13.00
C VAL A 134 0.46 5.73 13.30
N LEU A 135 0.33 6.80 12.53
CA LEU A 135 1.09 8.04 12.78
C LEU A 135 0.71 8.67 14.11
N GLN A 136 -0.58 8.68 14.45
CA GLN A 136 -1.06 9.20 15.72
C GLN A 136 -0.55 8.35 16.90
N TRP A 137 -0.53 7.02 16.74
CA TRP A 137 0.04 6.11 17.72
C TRP A 137 1.54 6.34 17.91
N LEU A 138 2.33 6.40 16.83
CA LEU A 138 3.77 6.71 16.88
C LEU A 138 4.05 8.04 17.62
N HIS A 139 3.23 9.06 17.37
CA HIS A 139 3.36 10.33 18.07
C HIS A 139 3.00 10.20 19.57
N GLY A 140 1.96 9.44 19.90
CA GLY A 140 1.57 9.14 21.28
C GLY A 140 2.66 8.41 22.08
N GLU A 141 3.41 7.52 21.42
CA GLU A 141 4.59 6.84 21.98
C GLU A 141 5.84 7.74 22.02
N GLY A 142 5.77 8.97 21.51
CA GLY A 142 6.90 9.91 21.46
C GLY A 142 8.00 9.52 20.45
N LEU A 143 7.66 8.65 19.49
CA LEU A 143 8.59 8.12 18.50
C LEU A 143 8.78 9.03 17.28
N ILE A 144 7.81 9.91 17.05
CA ILE A 144 7.83 10.94 16.01
C ILE A 144 7.30 12.26 16.58
N GLU A 145 7.56 13.37 15.88
CA GLU A 145 6.98 14.66 16.24
C GLU A 145 5.69 14.91 15.45
N GLU A 146 4.87 15.86 15.91
CA GLU A 146 3.65 16.32 15.21
C GLU A 146 3.90 16.64 13.72
N ALA A 147 5.04 17.26 13.40
CA ALA A 147 5.39 17.61 12.02
C ALA A 147 5.65 16.39 11.11
N ASP A 148 5.90 15.22 11.68
CA ASP A 148 6.13 13.98 10.92
C ASP A 148 4.81 13.26 10.59
N ILE A 149 3.72 13.52 11.33
CA ILE A 149 2.37 13.04 11.01
C ILE A 149 1.97 13.55 9.63
N GLU A 150 2.04 14.87 9.42
CA GLU A 150 1.68 15.48 8.13
C GLU A 150 2.55 14.93 6.98
N LYS A 151 3.85 14.74 7.22
CA LYS A 151 4.76 14.16 6.21
C LYS A 151 4.35 12.73 5.87
N GLY A 152 4.07 11.89 6.86
CA GLY A 152 3.67 10.49 6.66
C GLY A 152 2.37 10.37 5.86
N SER A 153 1.40 11.24 6.13
CA SER A 153 0.14 11.34 5.38
C SER A 153 0.37 11.80 3.94
N GLN A 154 1.20 12.83 3.73
CA GLN A 154 1.55 13.32 2.39
C GLN A 154 2.31 12.28 1.54
N MET A 155 3.14 11.44 2.18
CA MET A 155 3.82 10.33 1.49
C MET A 155 2.80 9.37 0.87
N TYR A 156 1.77 9.00 1.62
CA TYR A 156 0.69 8.13 1.13
C TYR A 156 -0.02 8.76 -0.06
N GLU A 157 -0.49 10.01 0.06
CA GLU A 157 -1.21 10.68 -1.03
C GLU A 157 -0.37 10.85 -2.29
N LYS A 158 0.91 11.20 -2.14
CA LYS A 158 1.84 11.32 -3.27
C LYS A 158 2.03 9.98 -3.98
N ASN A 159 2.15 8.89 -3.22
CA ASN A 159 2.32 7.55 -3.79
C ASN A 159 1.04 7.06 -4.45
N LEU A 160 -0.13 7.27 -3.84
CA LEU A 160 -1.43 6.96 -4.43
C LEU A 160 -1.63 7.73 -5.75
N ALA A 161 -1.38 9.05 -5.75
CA ALA A 161 -1.47 9.88 -6.95
C ALA A 161 -0.50 9.41 -8.05
N SER A 162 0.72 9.02 -7.67
CA SER A 162 1.72 8.48 -8.61
C SER A 162 1.29 7.15 -9.21
N ARG A 163 0.72 6.25 -8.40
CA ARG A 163 0.16 4.96 -8.84
C ARG A 163 -1.02 5.18 -9.80
N LYS A 164 -1.99 6.03 -9.44
CA LYS A 164 -3.12 6.40 -10.30
C LYS A 164 -2.68 7.01 -11.63
N ARG A 165 -1.71 7.93 -11.59
CA ARG A 165 -1.14 8.53 -12.81
C ARG A 165 -0.48 7.48 -13.68
N ARG A 166 0.30 6.57 -13.08
CA ARG A 166 0.95 5.47 -13.79
C ARG A 166 -0.09 4.57 -14.44
N GLU A 167 -1.10 4.14 -13.70
CA GLU A 167 -2.19 3.29 -14.23
C GLU A 167 -2.95 3.98 -15.37
N ALA A 168 -3.36 5.23 -15.19
CA ALA A 168 -4.03 6.01 -16.24
C ALA A 168 -3.15 6.16 -17.49
N ASN A 169 -1.83 6.29 -17.31
CA ASN A 169 -0.89 6.28 -18.43
C ASN A 169 -0.86 4.91 -19.12
N LEU A 170 -0.78 3.79 -18.39
CA LEU A 170 -0.81 2.46 -19.01
C LEU A 170 -2.11 2.22 -19.80
N GLN A 171 -3.25 2.68 -19.28
CA GLN A 171 -4.55 2.56 -19.95
C GLN A 171 -4.62 3.36 -21.27
N LYS A 172 -3.87 4.47 -21.38
CA LYS A 172 -3.81 5.30 -22.59
C LYS A 172 -2.81 4.81 -23.65
N MET A 173 -1.95 3.83 -23.32
CA MET A 173 -1.01 3.21 -24.27
C MET A 173 -1.74 2.22 -25.21
N VAL A 174 -2.64 2.74 -26.03
CA VAL A 174 -3.47 1.99 -26.97
C VAL A 174 -2.91 2.09 -28.39
N LYS A 175 -3.44 1.30 -29.32
CA LYS A 175 -3.07 1.37 -30.75
C LYS A 175 -3.15 2.81 -31.30
N GLY A 176 -2.08 3.25 -31.97
CA GLY A 176 -1.91 4.60 -32.49
C GLY A 176 -1.22 5.58 -31.53
N ALA A 177 -1.03 5.21 -30.25
CA ALA A 177 -0.28 6.03 -29.32
C ALA A 177 1.22 6.02 -29.64
N THR A 178 1.91 7.13 -29.32
CA THR A 178 3.37 7.17 -29.31
C THR A 178 3.87 7.03 -27.89
N VAL A 179 4.84 6.13 -27.70
CA VAL A 179 5.43 5.84 -26.38
C VAL A 179 6.94 5.99 -26.42
N ILE A 180 7.56 6.39 -25.32
CA ILE A 180 9.01 6.49 -25.18
C ILE A 180 9.52 5.38 -24.25
N CYS A 181 10.57 4.67 -24.66
CA CYS A 181 11.18 3.64 -23.81
C CYS A 181 11.82 4.30 -22.58
N SER A 182 11.38 3.88 -21.40
CA SER A 182 11.97 4.30 -20.12
C SER A 182 13.35 3.67 -19.90
N GLY A 183 14.14 4.25 -19.00
CA GLY A 183 15.55 3.94 -18.76
C GLY A 183 15.91 2.51 -18.36
N ASN A 184 14.94 1.67 -18.00
CA ASN A 184 15.19 0.36 -17.41
C ASN A 184 14.29 -0.72 -18.02
N SER A 185 14.39 -0.90 -19.34
CA SER A 185 13.79 -2.07 -19.99
C SER A 185 14.75 -3.26 -19.87
N GLY A 186 14.28 -4.42 -19.40
CA GLY A 186 15.04 -5.68 -19.50
C GLY A 186 15.24 -6.14 -20.96
N HIS A 187 14.96 -5.25 -21.92
CA HIS A 187 14.86 -5.46 -23.35
C HIS A 187 15.69 -4.43 -24.11
N VAL A 188 16.74 -3.87 -23.52
CA VAL A 188 17.63 -2.86 -24.14
C VAL A 188 18.19 -3.28 -25.50
N GLU A 189 18.29 -4.58 -25.79
CA GLU A 189 18.71 -5.09 -27.10
C GLU A 189 17.65 -4.97 -28.20
N GLN A 190 16.39 -4.76 -27.80
CA GLN A 190 15.21 -4.65 -28.67
C GLN A 190 14.73 -3.19 -28.74
N VAL A 191 14.77 -2.48 -27.61
CA VAL A 191 14.31 -1.09 -27.49
C VAL A 191 15.31 -0.21 -26.76
N THR A 192 15.64 0.93 -27.34
CA THR A 192 16.61 1.89 -26.80
C THR A 192 15.92 2.87 -25.86
N PRO A 193 16.39 3.03 -24.61
CA PRO A 193 15.94 4.09 -23.71
C PRO A 193 15.95 5.48 -24.35
N GLY A 194 14.87 6.24 -24.14
CA GLY A 194 14.69 7.58 -24.72
C GLY A 194 14.21 7.59 -26.18
N LYS A 195 14.15 6.44 -26.87
CA LYS A 195 13.59 6.36 -28.23
C LYS A 195 12.06 6.19 -28.19
N THR A 196 11.39 6.78 -29.16
CA THR A 196 9.93 6.70 -29.32
C THR A 196 9.53 5.57 -30.27
N TYR A 197 8.38 4.96 -29.98
CA TYR A 197 7.79 3.85 -30.72
C TYR A 197 6.29 4.08 -30.89
N GLU A 198 5.75 3.69 -32.04
CA GLU A 198 4.31 3.66 -32.28
C GLU A 198 3.72 2.35 -31.74
N VAL A 199 2.63 2.45 -30.99
CA VAL A 199 1.84 1.30 -30.53
C VAL A 199 0.98 0.79 -31.68
N LEU A 200 1.27 -0.42 -32.16
CA LEU A 200 0.57 -1.04 -33.29
C LEU A 200 -0.62 -1.89 -32.86
N ASP A 201 -0.60 -2.39 -31.63
CA ASP A 201 -1.66 -3.19 -31.02
C ASP A 201 -1.50 -3.23 -29.49
N GLU A 202 -2.53 -3.64 -28.75
CA GLU A 202 -2.45 -3.78 -27.29
C GLU A 202 -3.15 -5.02 -26.74
N GLN A 203 -2.67 -5.46 -25.57
CA GLN A 203 -3.26 -6.51 -24.75
C GLN A 203 -3.58 -5.91 -23.39
N GLN A 204 -4.84 -5.52 -23.18
CA GLN A 204 -5.24 -4.78 -21.98
C GLN A 204 -5.04 -5.60 -20.69
N GLN A 205 -5.37 -6.90 -20.70
CA GLN A 205 -5.22 -7.75 -19.52
C GLN A 205 -3.77 -8.08 -19.20
N GLN A 206 -2.94 -8.37 -20.21
CA GLN A 206 -1.51 -8.66 -20.02
C GLN A 206 -0.65 -7.39 -19.87
N LEU A 207 -1.24 -6.20 -19.99
CA LEU A 207 -0.55 -4.91 -20.00
C LEU A 207 0.64 -4.87 -20.98
N ASN A 208 0.46 -5.46 -22.16
CA ASN A 208 1.46 -5.47 -23.23
C ASN A 208 1.04 -4.57 -24.39
N ILE A 209 2.04 -4.04 -25.10
CA ILE A 209 1.88 -3.34 -26.38
C ILE A 209 2.68 -4.04 -27.45
N ARG A 210 2.21 -3.93 -28.69
CA ARG A 210 2.92 -4.39 -29.87
C ARG A 210 3.57 -3.20 -30.57
N ILE A 211 4.86 -3.27 -30.83
CA ILE A 211 5.63 -2.21 -31.49
C ILE A 211 6.57 -2.80 -32.55
N ARG A 212 7.21 -1.93 -33.35
CA ARG A 212 8.41 -2.26 -34.12
C ARG A 212 9.64 -1.94 -33.28
N ASP A 213 10.49 -2.94 -33.05
CA ASP A 213 11.74 -2.79 -32.29
C ASP A 213 12.82 -2.04 -33.11
N ASP A 214 14.01 -1.86 -32.54
CA ASP A 214 15.12 -1.15 -33.20
C ASP A 214 15.65 -1.82 -34.46
N ARG A 215 15.28 -3.09 -34.70
CA ARG A 215 15.64 -3.90 -35.87
C ARG A 215 14.43 -4.13 -36.78
N ASP A 216 13.38 -3.32 -36.64
CA ASP A 216 12.13 -3.38 -37.41
C ASP A 216 11.35 -4.71 -37.25
N ARG A 217 11.54 -5.40 -36.12
CA ARG A 217 10.79 -6.63 -35.79
C ARG A 217 9.54 -6.28 -34.99
N LEU A 218 8.45 -6.98 -35.27
CA LEU A 218 7.23 -6.87 -34.47
C LEU A 218 7.36 -7.67 -33.18
N ILE A 219 7.32 -6.99 -32.04
CA ILE A 219 7.44 -7.61 -30.71
C ILE A 219 6.28 -7.21 -29.81
N TRP A 220 5.95 -8.07 -28.85
CA TRP A 220 5.11 -7.73 -27.70
C TRP A 220 6.02 -7.41 -26.53
N ILE A 221 5.76 -6.30 -25.86
CA ILE A 221 6.58 -5.83 -24.74
C ILE A 221 5.68 -5.22 -23.64
N PRO A 222 6.02 -5.40 -22.35
CA PRO A 222 5.25 -4.81 -21.27
C PRO A 222 5.18 -3.29 -21.34
N LYS A 223 3.97 -2.73 -21.17
CA LYS A 223 3.71 -1.28 -21.07
C LYS A 223 4.54 -0.62 -19.97
N ALA A 224 4.90 -1.37 -18.92
CA ALA A 224 5.69 -0.90 -17.78
C ALA A 224 7.08 -0.34 -18.15
N HIS A 225 7.62 -0.71 -19.33
CA HIS A 225 8.88 -0.21 -19.86
C HIS A 225 8.77 1.11 -20.63
N PHE A 226 7.57 1.66 -20.76
CA PHE A 226 7.33 2.83 -21.58
C PHE A 226 6.63 3.95 -20.80
N GLU A 227 6.75 5.16 -21.32
CA GLU A 227 5.93 6.31 -20.94
C GLU A 227 5.18 6.84 -22.15
N LEU A 228 4.00 7.43 -21.95
CA LEU A 228 3.27 8.08 -23.04
C LEU A 228 3.95 9.38 -23.43
N VAL A 229 4.16 9.55 -24.73
CA VAL A 229 4.48 10.86 -25.29
C VAL A 229 3.17 11.63 -25.37
N THR A 230 3.05 12.69 -24.58
CA THR A 230 1.95 13.64 -24.72
C THR A 230 2.36 14.67 -25.76
N GLU A 231 1.54 14.86 -26.80
CA GLU A 231 1.71 16.00 -27.71
C GLU A 231 1.54 17.29 -26.89
N ALA A 232 2.51 18.19 -27.00
CA ALA A 232 2.52 19.49 -26.32
C ALA A 232 1.56 20.49 -26.98
#